data_AF-A0A0F9AY42-F1
#
_entry.id   AF-A0A0F9AY42-F1
#
_cell.length_a   1.000
_cell.length_b   1.000
_cell.length_c   1.000
_cell.angle_alpha   90.00
_cell.angle_beta   90.00
_cell.angle_gamma   90.00
#
_symmetry.space_group_name_H-M   'P 1'
#
loop_
_entity.id
_entity.type
_entity.pdbx_description
1 polymer ?
#
loop_
_entity_poly.entity_id
_entity_poly.type
_entity_poly.pdbx_seq_one_letter_code
_entity_poly.pdbx_strand_id
1 'polypeptide(L)'
;WLYPDYRRDIVEQEVKALKRLKSRLLEWDPNAKFSILAHSLGGTIVEKAFKQGLIFHNVVIFMGAMDEGFNWQEYESQFNRAFIWWSSKDEKLSMAYWGQQGLVGPQVEHSRVASIETHWTHDEFMDRWYLNRVVHNTILSQIESGG
;
A
#
# COMPACT_ATOMS: atom_id res chain seq x y z
N TRP A 1 0.49 22.11 0.04
CA TRP A 1 -0.43 21.52 -0.94
C TRP A 1 0.25 21.50 -2.29
N LEU A 2 0.63 20.32 -2.80
CA LEU A 2 1.26 20.18 -4.12
C LEU A 2 0.15 20.01 -5.19
N TYR A 3 0.27 20.75 -6.30
CA TYR A 3 -0.65 20.71 -7.44
C TYR A 3 -0.79 19.28 -8.02
N PRO A 4 -1.94 18.92 -8.63
CA PRO A 4 -2.21 17.58 -9.17
C PRO A 4 -1.14 17.05 -10.13
N ASP A 5 -0.61 17.91 -11.02
CA ASP A 5 0.40 17.51 -12.01
C ASP A 5 1.74 17.13 -11.36
N TYR A 6 2.18 17.87 -10.33
CA TYR A 6 3.42 17.58 -9.62
C TYR A 6 3.35 16.25 -8.85
N ARG A 7 2.16 15.89 -8.37
CA ARG A 7 1.96 14.60 -7.67
C ARG A 7 1.98 13.42 -8.63
N ARG A 8 1.45 13.55 -9.85
CA ARG A 8 1.56 12.51 -10.88
C ARG A 8 3.03 12.24 -11.20
N ASP A 9 3.83 13.28 -11.38
CA ASP A 9 5.25 13.15 -11.70
C ASP A 9 6.02 12.45 -10.57
N ILE A 10 5.72 12.77 -9.31
CA ILE A 10 6.28 12.06 -8.15
C ILE A 10 5.92 10.58 -8.21
N VAL A 11 4.63 10.24 -8.37
CA VAL A 11 4.18 8.84 -8.42
C VAL A 11 4.90 8.09 -9.54
N GLU A 12 5.05 8.69 -10.72
CA GLU A 12 5.76 8.07 -11.84
C GLU A 12 7.26 7.87 -11.56
N GLN A 13 7.92 8.86 -10.94
CA GLN A 13 9.31 8.75 -10.53
C GLN A 13 9.53 7.65 -9.50
N GLU A 14 8.66 7.55 -8.49
CA GLU A 14 8.73 6.52 -7.45
C GLU A 14 8.49 5.13 -8.03
N VAL A 15 7.51 4.94 -8.91
CA VAL A 15 7.30 3.64 -9.59
C VAL A 15 8.51 3.26 -10.46
N LYS A 16 9.15 4.23 -11.12
CA LYS A 16 10.39 3.99 -11.88
C LYS A 16 11.55 3.59 -10.97
N ALA A 17 11.66 4.19 -9.79
CA ALA A 17 12.64 3.83 -8.78
C ALA A 17 12.41 2.39 -8.26
N LEU A 18 11.16 2.04 -7.92
CA LEU A 18 10.78 0.69 -7.50
C LEU A 18 11.15 -0.38 -8.54
N LYS A 19 10.87 -0.11 -9.83
CA LYS A 19 11.26 -1.00 -10.94
C LYS A 19 12.77 -1.22 -11.00
N ARG A 20 13.56 -0.15 -10.84
CA ARG A 20 15.03 -0.23 -10.83
C ARG A 20 15.55 -1.03 -9.62
N LEU A 21 14.97 -0.80 -8.44
CA LEU A 21 15.33 -1.55 -7.23
C LEU A 21 15.04 -3.04 -7.39
N LYS A 22 13.85 -3.39 -7.89
CA LYS A 22 13.49 -4.78 -8.16
C LYS A 22 14.43 -5.43 -9.18
N SER A 23 14.75 -4.74 -10.29
CA SER A 23 15.70 -5.23 -11.29
C SER A 23 17.05 -5.56 -10.67
N ARG A 24 17.61 -4.64 -9.87
CA ARG A 24 18.89 -4.85 -9.18
C ARG A 24 18.85 -6.00 -8.17
N LEU A 25 17.75 -6.15 -7.45
CA LEU A 25 17.56 -7.27 -6.53
C LEU A 25 17.60 -8.61 -7.28
N LEU A 26 16.92 -8.70 -8.42
CA LEU A 26 16.86 -9.90 -9.25
C LEU A 26 18.18 -10.21 -9.98
N GLU A 27 19.01 -9.20 -10.26
CA GLU A 27 20.37 -9.40 -10.75
C GLU A 27 21.24 -10.14 -9.71
N TRP A 28 21.00 -9.93 -8.42
CA TRP A 28 21.76 -10.56 -7.33
C TRP A 28 21.19 -11.92 -6.93
N ASP A 29 19.86 -12.05 -6.92
CA ASP A 29 19.15 -13.30 -6.65
C ASP A 29 17.89 -13.38 -7.51
N PRO A 30 17.89 -14.23 -8.56
CA PRO A 30 16.73 -14.41 -9.44
C PRO A 30 15.46 -14.90 -8.73
N ASN A 31 15.59 -15.48 -7.53
CA ASN A 31 14.47 -15.97 -6.72
C ASN A 31 14.06 -14.99 -5.62
N ALA A 32 14.67 -13.82 -5.56
CA ALA A 32 14.40 -12.84 -4.53
C ALA A 32 12.93 -12.39 -4.54
N LYS A 33 12.34 -12.36 -3.35
CA LYS A 33 10.98 -11.86 -3.13
C LYS A 33 11.03 -10.37 -2.84
N PHE A 34 10.18 -9.60 -3.52
CA PHE A 34 10.12 -8.14 -3.37
C PHE A 34 8.79 -7.73 -2.74
N SER A 35 8.80 -7.34 -1.47
CA SER A 35 7.60 -6.88 -0.76
C SER A 35 7.62 -5.35 -0.62
N ILE A 36 6.44 -4.74 -0.48
CA ILE A 36 6.29 -3.30 -0.31
C ILE A 36 5.49 -2.95 0.93
N LEU A 37 5.96 -1.92 1.64
CA LEU A 37 5.26 -1.25 2.72
C LEU A 37 5.04 0.19 2.29
N ALA A 38 3.78 0.60 2.27
CA ALA A 38 3.34 1.88 1.74
C ALA A 38 2.47 2.61 2.77
N HIS A 39 2.60 3.93 2.83
CA HIS A 39 1.80 4.78 3.70
C HIS A 39 1.29 6.00 2.93
N SER A 40 0.05 6.44 3.18
CA SER A 40 -0.50 7.67 2.59
C SER A 40 -0.42 7.64 1.04
N LEU A 41 0.30 8.58 0.41
CA LEU A 41 0.56 8.59 -1.04
C LEU A 41 1.16 7.26 -1.57
N GLY A 42 1.81 6.47 -0.71
CA GLY A 42 2.30 5.14 -1.04
C GLY A 42 1.22 4.21 -1.61
N GLY A 43 -0.05 4.35 -1.21
CA GLY A 43 -1.15 3.58 -1.80
C GLY A 43 -1.26 3.81 -3.31
N THR A 44 -1.18 5.07 -3.75
CA THR A 44 -1.26 5.47 -5.16
C THR A 44 -0.04 4.97 -5.93
N ILE A 45 1.13 4.96 -5.29
CA ILE A 45 2.36 4.42 -5.88
C ILE A 45 2.20 2.91 -6.11
N VAL A 46 1.66 2.17 -5.14
CA VAL A 46 1.38 0.73 -5.28
C VAL A 46 0.36 0.47 -6.39
N GLU A 47 -0.73 1.22 -6.42
CA GLU A 47 -1.76 1.15 -7.46
C GLU A 47 -1.16 1.35 -8.87
N LYS A 48 -0.39 2.43 -9.04
CA LYS A 48 0.28 2.73 -10.31
C LYS A 48 1.33 1.67 -10.66
N ALA A 49 2.01 1.09 -9.68
CA ALA A 49 2.96 0.01 -9.88
C ALA A 49 2.27 -1.27 -10.41
N PHE A 50 1.13 -1.65 -9.82
CA PHE A 50 0.29 -2.76 -10.30
C PHE A 50 -0.23 -2.51 -11.72
N LYS A 51 -0.77 -1.31 -12.00
CA LYS A 51 -1.18 -0.89 -13.36
C LYS A 51 -0.04 -0.94 -14.38
N GLN A 52 1.21 -0.96 -13.93
CA GLN A 52 2.40 -1.10 -14.77
C GLN A 52 3.06 -2.50 -14.70
N GLY A 53 2.37 -3.50 -14.16
CA GLY A 53 2.78 -4.90 -14.13
C GLY A 53 3.85 -5.24 -13.08
N LEU A 54 4.03 -4.41 -12.04
CA LEU A 54 4.99 -4.70 -11.00
C LEU A 54 4.45 -5.74 -10.02
N ILE A 55 5.09 -6.91 -9.98
CA ILE A 55 4.75 -7.99 -9.05
C ILE A 55 5.43 -7.77 -7.70
N PHE A 56 4.68 -7.88 -6.62
CA PHE A 56 5.17 -7.91 -5.25
C PHE A 56 4.99 -9.30 -4.64
N HIS A 57 5.76 -9.66 -3.61
CA HIS A 57 5.47 -10.84 -2.80
C HIS A 57 4.37 -10.51 -1.81
N ASN A 58 4.63 -9.58 -0.88
CA ASN A 58 3.61 -9.07 0.03
C ASN A 58 3.42 -7.56 -0.15
N VAL A 59 2.20 -7.09 0.03
CA VAL A 59 1.83 -5.67 -0.01
C VAL A 59 1.25 -5.27 1.34
N VAL A 60 1.78 -4.22 1.92
CA VAL A 60 1.26 -3.64 3.16
C VAL A 60 0.98 -2.18 2.89
N ILE A 61 -0.28 -1.76 3.09
CA ILE A 61 -0.70 -0.38 2.89
C ILE A 61 -1.29 0.12 4.21
N PHE A 62 -0.74 1.21 4.71
CA PHE A 62 -1.25 1.93 5.86
C PHE A 62 -1.85 3.24 5.43
N MET A 63 -3.12 3.46 5.77
CA MET A 63 -3.79 4.75 5.58
C MET A 63 -3.47 5.31 4.20
N GLY A 64 -3.62 4.47 3.18
CA GLY A 64 -3.16 4.72 1.82
C GLY A 64 -4.21 5.43 0.98
N ALA A 65 -3.80 6.47 0.25
CA ALA A 65 -4.61 7.08 -0.79
C ALA A 65 -4.54 6.20 -2.04
N MET A 66 -5.66 5.61 -2.45
CA MET A 66 -5.73 4.72 -3.61
C MET A 66 -7.16 4.70 -4.14
N ASP A 67 -7.34 4.37 -5.42
CA ASP A 67 -8.64 4.30 -6.08
C ASP A 67 -9.63 3.43 -5.26
N GLU A 68 -10.78 4.00 -4.90
CA GLU A 68 -11.80 3.30 -4.13
C GLU A 68 -12.39 2.12 -4.91
N GLY A 69 -12.41 2.22 -6.25
CA GLY A 69 -12.82 1.16 -7.14
C GLY A 69 -11.72 0.16 -7.48
N PHE A 70 -10.57 0.19 -6.79
CA PHE A 70 -9.46 -0.72 -7.12
C PHE A 70 -9.85 -2.19 -6.92
N ASN A 71 -9.94 -2.90 -8.03
CA ASN A 71 -10.32 -4.30 -8.08
C ASN A 71 -9.11 -5.21 -7.88
N TRP A 72 -8.90 -5.69 -6.65
CA TRP A 72 -7.75 -6.55 -6.31
C TRP A 72 -7.70 -7.85 -7.12
N GLN A 73 -8.85 -8.36 -7.58
CA GLN A 73 -8.96 -9.57 -8.38
C GLN A 73 -8.26 -9.43 -9.74
N GLU A 74 -8.29 -8.23 -10.34
CA GLU A 74 -7.61 -7.97 -11.62
C GLU A 74 -6.08 -8.10 -11.52
N TYR A 75 -5.54 -7.90 -10.31
CA TYR A 75 -4.11 -7.93 -10.03
C TYR A 75 -3.71 -9.15 -9.20
N GLU A 76 -4.58 -10.16 -9.11
CA GLU A 76 -4.41 -11.31 -8.22
C GLU A 76 -3.08 -12.07 -8.46
N SER A 77 -2.60 -12.11 -9.70
CA SER A 77 -1.31 -12.76 -10.05
C SER A 77 -0.07 -11.93 -9.68
N GLN A 78 -0.26 -10.67 -9.27
CA GLN A 78 0.83 -9.72 -9.01
C GLN A 78 1.19 -9.60 -7.53
N PHE A 79 0.53 -10.34 -6.63
CA PHE A 79 0.89 -10.40 -5.22
C PHE A 79 0.57 -11.77 -4.62
N ASN A 80 1.22 -12.12 -3.50
CA ASN A 80 0.84 -13.29 -2.70
C ASN A 80 -0.21 -12.90 -1.67
N ARG A 81 0.08 -11.88 -0.85
CA ARG A 81 -0.83 -11.34 0.17
C ARG A 81 -0.80 -9.82 0.19
N ALA A 82 -1.93 -9.21 0.51
CA ALA A 82 -1.99 -7.80 0.83
C ALA A 82 -2.69 -7.55 2.18
N PHE A 83 -2.27 -6.49 2.85
CA PHE A 83 -2.82 -6.10 4.14
C PHE A 83 -3.04 -4.59 4.14
N ILE A 84 -4.27 -4.18 4.37
CA ILE A 84 -4.74 -2.80 4.21
C ILE A 84 -5.24 -2.31 5.56
N TRP A 85 -4.43 -1.48 6.22
CA TRP A 85 -4.83 -0.77 7.43
C TRP A 85 -5.45 0.57 7.07
N TRP A 86 -6.63 0.84 7.62
CA TRP A 86 -7.37 2.06 7.33
C TRP A 86 -8.12 2.55 8.57
N SER A 87 -8.51 3.81 8.59
CA SER A 87 -9.36 4.34 9.65
C SER A 87 -10.49 5.19 9.09
N SER A 88 -11.69 4.99 9.61
CA SER A 88 -12.83 5.90 9.45
C SER A 88 -12.57 7.29 10.04
N LYS A 89 -11.55 7.45 10.90
CA LYS A 89 -11.11 8.73 11.46
C LYS A 89 -9.96 9.38 10.70
N ASP A 90 -9.56 8.84 9.55
CA ASP A 90 -8.55 9.47 8.70
C ASP A 90 -9.15 10.67 7.95
N GLU A 91 -8.99 11.85 8.53
CA GLU A 91 -9.44 13.11 7.96
C GLU A 91 -8.63 13.53 6.71
N LYS A 92 -7.40 13.00 6.55
CA LYS A 92 -6.50 13.41 5.46
C LYS A 92 -6.82 12.68 4.16
N LEU A 93 -7.28 11.45 4.26
CA LEU A 93 -7.75 10.67 3.11
C LEU A 93 -9.19 10.99 2.73
N SER A 94 -10.06 11.27 3.69
CA SER A 94 -11.43 11.72 3.38
C SER A 94 -11.47 13.09 2.68
N MET A 95 -10.43 13.92 2.88
CA MET A 95 -10.24 15.19 2.16
C MET A 95 -9.30 15.10 0.95
N ALA A 96 -8.80 13.91 0.59
CA ALA A 96 -7.91 13.76 -0.55
C ALA A 96 -8.71 13.95 -1.86
N TYR A 97 -8.66 15.17 -2.40
CA TYR A 97 -9.22 15.60 -3.68
C TYR A 97 -8.69 14.81 -4.90
N TRP A 98 -9.09 13.56 -5.03
CA TRP A 98 -8.71 12.70 -6.15
C TRP A 98 -9.90 12.11 -6.88
N GLY A 99 -11.14 12.56 -6.63
CA GLY A 99 -12.35 12.26 -7.41
C GLY A 99 -12.81 10.79 -7.46
N GLN A 100 -11.90 9.85 -7.18
CA GLN A 100 -12.05 8.39 -7.17
C GLN A 100 -11.09 7.71 -6.17
N GLN A 101 -10.11 8.40 -5.58
CA GLN A 101 -9.30 7.82 -4.50
C GLN A 101 -9.88 8.15 -3.13
N GLY A 102 -9.85 7.16 -2.23
CA GLY A 102 -10.37 7.30 -0.88
C GLY A 102 -10.03 6.10 0.00
N LEU A 103 -10.86 5.79 0.98
CA LEU A 103 -10.55 4.75 1.98
C LEU A 103 -10.68 3.37 1.33
N VAL A 104 -9.57 2.77 0.88
CA VAL A 104 -9.59 1.45 0.21
C VAL A 104 -10.07 0.34 1.12
N GLY A 105 -9.82 0.45 2.42
CA GLY A 105 -10.14 -0.57 3.42
C GLY A 105 -11.53 -1.21 3.33
N PRO A 106 -12.62 -0.47 3.59
CA PRO A 106 -13.95 -1.04 3.76
C PRO A 106 -14.50 -1.80 2.54
N GLN A 107 -14.00 -1.56 1.32
CA GLN A 107 -14.51 -2.19 0.10
C GLN A 107 -13.66 -3.36 -0.44
N VAL A 108 -12.62 -3.79 0.29
CA VAL A 108 -11.79 -4.90 -0.18
C VAL A 108 -12.43 -6.25 0.11
N GLU A 109 -13.06 -6.85 -0.91
CA GLU A 109 -13.42 -8.26 -0.90
C GLU A 109 -12.39 -9.08 -1.70
N HIS A 110 -11.44 -9.74 -1.03
CA HIS A 110 -10.53 -10.68 -1.70
C HIS A 110 -9.92 -11.68 -0.69
N SER A 111 -9.85 -12.96 -1.06
CA SER A 111 -9.33 -14.05 -0.21
C SER A 111 -7.88 -13.89 0.29
N ARG A 112 -7.09 -13.02 -0.33
CA ARG A 112 -5.66 -12.80 -0.04
C ARG A 112 -5.38 -11.37 0.37
N VAL A 113 -6.42 -10.58 0.58
CA VAL A 113 -6.30 -9.20 1.06
C VAL A 113 -7.03 -9.07 2.38
N ALA A 114 -6.28 -8.77 3.44
CA ALA A 114 -6.85 -8.47 4.75
C ALA A 114 -7.14 -6.97 4.85
N SER A 115 -8.41 -6.61 5.06
CA SER A 115 -8.81 -5.25 5.39
C SER A 115 -8.93 -5.10 6.91
N ILE A 116 -8.20 -4.14 7.47
CA ILE A 116 -8.02 -4.00 8.92
C ILE A 116 -8.36 -2.56 9.31
N GLU A 117 -9.51 -2.38 9.94
CA GLU A 117 -9.92 -1.08 10.47
C GLU A 117 -9.19 -0.77 11.79
N THR A 118 -8.77 0.48 11.95
CA THR A 118 -8.24 1.07 13.18
C THR A 118 -9.00 2.34 13.54
N HIS A 119 -8.87 2.78 14.79
CA HIS A 119 -9.50 4.00 15.32
C HIS A 119 -8.57 5.21 15.38
N TRP A 120 -7.38 5.12 14.79
CA TRP A 120 -6.36 6.16 14.81
C TRP A 120 -6.59 7.20 13.71
N THR A 121 -6.33 8.47 14.00
CA THR A 121 -6.19 9.49 12.95
C THR A 121 -4.91 9.28 12.15
N HIS A 122 -4.77 9.98 11.02
CA HIS A 122 -3.58 9.87 10.16
C HIS A 122 -2.29 10.22 10.91
N ASP A 123 -2.34 11.24 11.76
CA ASP A 123 -1.18 11.67 12.55
C ASP A 123 -0.91 10.73 13.73
N GLU A 124 -1.95 10.22 14.40
CA GLU A 124 -1.78 9.21 15.44
C GLU A 124 -1.14 7.93 14.89
N PHE A 125 -1.48 7.55 13.66
CA PHE A 125 -0.81 6.45 12.99
C PHE A 125 0.67 6.76 12.76
N MET A 126 1.02 7.94 12.23
CA MET A 126 2.42 8.32 12.00
C MET A 126 3.25 8.29 13.29
N ASP A 127 2.72 8.84 14.38
CA ASP A 127 3.38 8.91 15.68
C ASP A 127 3.53 7.52 16.32
N ARG A 128 2.53 6.65 16.17
CA ARG A 128 2.53 5.31 16.78
C ARG A 128 3.24 4.28 15.91
N TRP A 129 3.10 4.34 14.59
CA TRP A 129 3.72 3.41 13.65
C TRP A 129 5.23 3.43 13.77
N TYR A 130 5.84 4.62 13.78
CA TYR A 130 7.30 4.74 13.88
C TYR A 130 7.86 4.23 15.22
N LEU A 131 7.02 4.16 16.27
CA LEU A 131 7.46 3.91 17.65
C LEU A 131 6.88 2.65 18.32
N ASN A 132 5.91 1.95 17.72
CA ASN A 132 5.14 0.93 18.42
C ASN A 132 5.39 -0.51 17.91
N ARG A 133 6.32 -1.19 18.59
CA ARG A 133 6.65 -2.62 18.38
C ARG A 133 5.45 -3.56 18.39
N VAL A 134 4.36 -3.23 19.09
CA VAL A 134 3.17 -4.09 19.14
C VAL A 134 2.49 -4.16 17.77
N VAL A 135 2.43 -3.02 17.04
CA VAL A 135 1.87 -2.98 15.69
C VAL A 135 2.73 -3.81 14.74
N HIS A 136 4.06 -3.66 14.83
CA HIS A 136 5.00 -4.48 14.05
C HIS A 136 4.81 -5.97 14.32
N ASN A 137 4.67 -6.38 15.59
CA ASN A 137 4.49 -7.78 15.96
C ASN A 137 3.15 -8.33 15.44
N THR A 138 2.08 -7.56 15.48
CA THR A 138 0.80 -7.97 14.88
C THR A 138 0.94 -8.21 13.39
N ILE A 139 1.60 -7.31 12.65
CA ILE A 139 1.82 -7.48 11.21
C ILE A 139 2.70 -8.68 10.92
N LEU A 140 3.83 -8.82 11.63
CA LEU A 140 4.73 -9.96 11.47
C LEU A 140 3.99 -11.27 11.75
N SER A 141 3.22 -11.33 12.84
CA SER A 141 2.43 -12.53 13.17
C SER A 141 1.39 -12.87 12.09
N GLN A 142 0.75 -11.88 11.47
CA GLN A 142 -0.23 -12.08 10.40
C GLN A 142 0.41 -12.50 9.07
N ILE A 143 1.63 -12.00 8.79
CA ILE A 143 2.43 -12.44 7.65
C ILE A 143 2.87 -13.89 7.85
N GLU A 144 3.36 -14.22 9.05
CA GLU A 144 3.85 -15.56 9.41
C GLU A 144 2.73 -16.59 9.52
N SER A 145 1.57 -16.22 10.07
CA SER A 145 0.44 -17.14 10.32
C SER A 145 -0.35 -17.53 9.07
N GLY A 146 0.07 -17.10 7.89
CA GLY A 146 -0.42 -17.76 6.67
C GLY A 146 0.56 -17.79 5.51
N GLY A 147 1.84 -17.93 5.85
CA GLY A 147 2.76 -18.66 4.98
C GLY A 147 2.33 -20.12 4.81
#